data_AF-A0A7S2WAX5-F1
#
_entry.id   AF-A0A7S2WAX5-F1
#
_cell.length_a   1.000
_cell.length_b   1.000
_cell.length_c   1.000
_cell.angle_alpha   90.00
_cell.angle_beta   90.00
_cell.angle_gamma   90.00
#
_symmetry.space_group_name_H-M   'P 1'
#
loop_
_entity.id
_entity.type
_entity.pdbx_description
1 polymer ?
#
loop_
_entity_poly.entity_id
_entity_poly.type
_entity_poly.pdbx_seq_one_letter_code
_entity_poly.pdbx_strand_id
1 'polypeptide(L)'
;FNSSFRGSRIFTSSTSHTDRDSCVCGFASIEKMALINVEGSGMMGVKGVARRMFGTLESAGVNVVLISQASSEHSITFATSMEQAQDAKVSIEEEFHKD
;
A
#
# COMPACT_ATOMS: atom_id res chain seq x y z
N PHE A 1 -28.17 6.35 -21.08
CA PHE A 1 -26.93 6.64 -21.83
C PHE A 1 -27.07 8.00 -22.51
N ASN A 2 -26.10 8.91 -22.35
CA ASN A 2 -26.16 10.28 -22.84
C ASN A 2 -25.02 10.54 -23.84
N SER A 3 -25.28 10.32 -25.13
CA SER A 3 -24.30 10.48 -26.21
C SER A 3 -23.93 11.94 -26.48
N SER A 4 -24.74 12.90 -26.02
CA SER A 4 -24.43 14.33 -26.10
C SER A 4 -23.51 14.83 -24.97
N PHE A 5 -23.18 13.99 -23.97
CA PHE A 5 -22.32 14.40 -22.86
C PHE A 5 -20.84 14.40 -23.23
N ARG A 6 -20.11 15.47 -22.90
CA ARG A 6 -18.71 15.66 -23.31
C ARG A 6 -17.73 14.66 -22.65
N GLY A 7 -18.09 14.10 -21.50
CA GLY A 7 -17.32 13.08 -20.77
C GLY A 7 -16.06 13.60 -20.06
N SER A 8 -15.28 12.65 -19.54
CA SER A 8 -13.97 12.90 -18.92
C SER A 8 -12.88 12.87 -19.97
N ARG A 9 -12.01 13.90 -19.98
CA ARG A 9 -10.86 13.96 -20.89
C ARG A 9 -9.57 13.70 -20.11
N ILE A 10 -8.89 12.62 -20.46
CA ILE A 10 -7.53 12.31 -19.98
C ILE A 10 -6.56 12.91 -21.00
N PHE A 11 -5.62 13.76 -20.57
CA PHE A 11 -4.65 14.43 -21.43
C PHE A 11 -3.25 14.34 -20.83
N THR A 12 -2.22 14.39 -21.68
CA THR A 12 -0.82 14.46 -21.24
C THR A 12 -0.43 15.92 -21.01
N SER A 13 0.20 16.22 -19.87
CA SER A 13 0.52 17.59 -19.45
C SER A 13 1.76 18.12 -20.17
N SER A 14 1.63 18.54 -21.42
CA SER A 14 2.67 19.29 -22.14
C SER A 14 2.24 20.71 -22.53
N THR A 15 0.97 21.06 -22.32
CA THR A 15 0.45 22.42 -22.54
C THR A 15 0.38 23.16 -21.21
N SER A 16 1.29 24.11 -21.04
CA SER A 16 1.36 25.06 -19.94
C SER A 16 0.06 25.84 -19.79
N HIS A 17 -0.78 25.45 -18.84
CA HIS A 17 -1.81 26.32 -18.28
C HIS A 17 -1.35 26.76 -16.90
N THR A 18 -0.96 28.02 -16.85
CA THR A 18 -0.75 28.83 -15.66
C THR A 18 -1.92 28.66 -14.67
N ASP A 19 -1.57 28.42 -13.40
CA ASP A 19 -2.42 28.54 -12.20
C ASP A 19 -3.40 27.38 -11.88
N ARG A 20 -2.85 26.19 -11.58
CA ARG A 20 -3.59 25.05 -10.97
C ARG A 20 -2.96 24.54 -9.66
N ASP A 21 -2.15 25.35 -9.01
CA ASP A 21 -1.17 24.91 -8.00
C ASP A 21 -1.72 24.32 -6.68
N SER A 22 -3.01 23.99 -6.57
CA SER A 22 -3.54 23.25 -5.40
C SER A 22 -4.93 22.64 -5.56
N CYS A 23 -5.36 22.24 -6.77
CA CYS A 23 -6.72 21.71 -6.94
C CYS A 23 -6.75 20.17 -6.91
N VAL A 24 -7.26 19.58 -5.82
CA VAL A 24 -7.67 18.16 -5.79
C VAL A 24 -8.80 17.96 -6.81
N CYS A 25 -8.55 17.14 -7.83
CA CYS A 25 -9.45 16.94 -8.98
C CYS A 25 -10.42 15.75 -8.84
N GLY A 26 -10.35 15.03 -7.71
CA GLY A 26 -11.28 13.95 -7.38
C GLY A 26 -10.84 13.18 -6.15
N PHE A 27 -11.80 12.47 -5.55
CA PHE A 27 -11.57 11.49 -4.50
C PHE A 27 -12.01 10.13 -5.01
N ALA A 28 -11.26 9.09 -4.66
CA ALA A 28 -11.63 7.71 -4.88
C ALA A 28 -11.37 6.94 -3.59
N SER A 29 -12.21 5.95 -3.32
CA SER A 29 -12.05 5.04 -2.19
C SER A 29 -11.95 3.61 -2.70
N ILE A 30 -11.17 2.81 -1.98
CA ILE A 30 -11.10 1.36 -2.15
C ILE A 30 -11.67 0.76 -0.87
N GLU A 31 -12.77 0.02 -1.00
CA GLU A 31 -13.42 -0.64 0.13
C GLU A 31 -12.79 -1.99 0.46
N LYS A 32 -13.15 -2.55 1.62
CA LYS A 32 -12.73 -3.89 2.08
C LYS A 32 -11.21 -4.07 2.12
N MET A 33 -10.50 -3.07 2.61
CA MET A 33 -9.06 -3.15 2.87
C MET A 33 -8.81 -3.49 4.33
N ALA A 34 -7.72 -4.19 4.59
CA ALA A 34 -7.15 -4.41 5.91
C ALA A 34 -5.81 -3.68 6.01
N LEU A 35 -5.58 -3.02 7.14
CA LEU A 35 -4.29 -2.45 7.50
C LEU A 35 -3.59 -3.41 8.46
N ILE A 36 -2.37 -3.81 8.11
CA ILE A 36 -1.54 -4.70 8.91
C ILE A 36 -0.31 -3.90 9.32
N ASN A 37 -0.10 -3.75 10.62
CA ASN A 37 1.09 -3.15 11.20
C ASN A 37 2.00 -4.26 11.74
N VAL A 38 3.20 -4.36 11.20
CA VAL A 38 4.25 -5.25 11.69
C VAL A 38 5.22 -4.39 12.48
N GLU A 39 5.42 -4.72 13.75
CA GLU A 39 6.30 -4.00 14.66
C GLU A 39 7.08 -4.96 15.56
N GLY A 40 8.29 -4.56 15.94
CA GLY A 40 9.10 -5.35 16.85
C GLY A 40 10.49 -4.77 17.06
N SER A 41 11.09 -5.07 18.21
CA SER A 41 12.46 -4.67 18.53
C SER A 41 13.48 -5.26 17.54
N GLY A 42 13.19 -6.42 16.96
CA GLY A 42 13.99 -7.06 15.91
C GLY A 42 13.95 -6.36 14.55
N MET A 43 13.15 -5.31 14.37
CA MET A 43 13.14 -4.51 13.14
C MET A 43 14.21 -3.42 13.13
N MET A 44 14.61 -2.95 14.32
CA MET A 44 15.59 -1.87 14.52
C MET A 44 17.00 -2.34 14.17
N GLY A 45 17.61 -1.72 13.16
CA GLY A 45 19.02 -1.99 12.80
C GLY A 45 19.29 -3.39 12.19
N VAL A 46 18.25 -4.22 12.02
CA VAL A 46 18.37 -5.53 11.37
C VAL A 46 18.17 -5.35 9.86
N LYS A 47 19.26 -5.55 9.11
CA LYS A 47 19.22 -5.46 7.65
C LYS A 47 18.37 -6.58 7.07
N GLY A 48 17.46 -6.23 6.16
CA GLY A 48 16.73 -7.19 5.35
C GLY A 48 15.35 -7.60 5.89
N VAL A 49 14.89 -7.04 7.02
CA VAL A 49 13.53 -7.31 7.54
C VAL A 49 12.44 -6.97 6.52
N ALA A 50 12.52 -5.80 5.89
CA ALA A 50 11.58 -5.44 4.82
C ALA A 50 11.62 -6.44 3.64
N ARG A 51 12.81 -6.91 3.25
CA ARG A 51 12.96 -7.92 2.19
C ARG A 51 12.30 -9.25 2.58
N ARG A 52 12.52 -9.74 3.80
CA ARG A 52 11.91 -10.96 4.32
C ARG A 52 10.39 -10.85 4.36
N MET A 53 9.89 -9.73 4.89
CA MET A 53 8.47 -9.42 4.95
C MET A 53 7.82 -9.40 3.56
N PHE A 54 8.31 -8.60 2.62
CA PHE A 54 7.70 -8.51 1.28
C PHE A 54 7.88 -9.78 0.45
N GLY A 55 9.00 -10.50 0.60
CA GLY A 55 9.19 -11.80 -0.04
C GLY A 55 8.25 -12.88 0.49
N THR A 56 7.92 -12.82 1.79
CA THR A 56 6.92 -13.71 2.41
C THR A 56 5.53 -13.42 1.86
N LEU A 57 5.14 -12.13 1.80
CA LEU A 57 3.86 -11.72 1.23
C LEU A 57 3.74 -12.10 -0.26
N GLU A 58 4.81 -11.94 -1.04
CA GLU A 58 4.88 -12.40 -2.44
C GLU A 58 4.66 -13.92 -2.53
N SER A 59 5.37 -14.69 -1.71
CA SER A 59 5.28 -16.16 -1.69
C SER A 59 3.87 -16.65 -1.30
N ALA A 60 3.19 -15.89 -0.44
CA ALA A 60 1.80 -16.14 -0.03
C ALA A 60 0.76 -15.60 -1.04
N GLY A 61 1.18 -14.92 -2.12
CA GLY A 61 0.28 -14.33 -3.12
C GLY A 61 -0.54 -13.14 -2.60
N VAL A 62 -0.09 -12.50 -1.52
CA VAL A 62 -0.79 -11.35 -0.91
C VAL A 62 -0.49 -10.08 -1.69
N ASN A 63 -1.53 -9.39 -2.15
CA ASN A 63 -1.37 -8.11 -2.84
C ASN A 63 -1.25 -6.95 -1.85
N VAL A 64 -0.23 -6.10 -2.03
CA VAL A 64 -0.01 -4.91 -1.20
C VAL A 64 -0.44 -3.67 -1.98
N VAL A 65 -1.43 -2.95 -1.46
CA VAL A 65 -2.05 -1.77 -2.10
C VAL A 65 -1.38 -0.46 -1.66
N LEU A 66 -0.92 -0.42 -0.41
CA LEU A 66 -0.27 0.75 0.18
C LEU A 66 0.78 0.30 1.19
N ILE A 67 1.87 1.05 1.27
CA ILE A 67 2.93 0.88 2.27
C ILE A 67 3.12 2.21 2.98
N SER A 68 3.18 2.18 4.30
CA SER A 68 3.54 3.30 5.16
C SER A 68 4.56 2.85 6.19
N GLN A 69 5.63 3.63 6.35
CA GLN A 69 6.71 3.31 7.27
C GLN A 69 7.15 4.59 7.99
N ALA A 70 7.30 4.52 9.31
CA ALA A 70 7.78 5.63 10.12
C ALA A 70 9.31 5.58 10.25
N SER A 71 9.97 6.74 10.23
CA SER A 71 11.45 6.86 10.26
C SER A 71 12.15 6.17 11.44
N SER A 72 11.44 5.75 12.48
CA SER A 72 12.02 5.01 13.60
C SER A 72 12.42 3.58 13.27
N GLU A 73 12.20 3.06 12.03
CA GLU A 73 12.50 1.67 11.61
C GLU A 73 11.77 0.57 12.41
N HIS A 74 10.98 0.96 13.41
CA HIS A 74 10.35 0.06 14.38
C HIS A 74 9.09 -0.62 13.83
N SER A 75 8.47 -0.06 12.79
CA SER A 75 7.25 -0.61 12.23
C SER A 75 7.10 -0.37 10.74
N ILE A 76 6.43 -1.31 10.06
CA ILE A 76 5.96 -1.19 8.69
C ILE A 76 4.46 -1.49 8.70
N THR A 77 3.67 -0.53 8.23
CA THR A 77 2.24 -0.73 7.98
C THR A 77 2.01 -0.93 6.49
N PHE A 78 1.17 -1.88 6.12
CA PHE A 78 0.73 -2.05 4.74
C PHE A 78 -0.78 -2.31 4.66
N ALA A 79 -1.36 -2.02 3.49
CA ALA A 79 -2.75 -2.32 3.19
C ALA A 79 -2.84 -3.51 2.22
N THR A 80 -3.75 -4.43 2.50
CA THR A 80 -4.12 -5.53 1.59
C THR A 80 -5.65 -5.68 1.55
N SER A 81 -6.17 -6.53 0.68
CA SER A 81 -7.60 -6.85 0.70
C SER A 81 -7.99 -7.58 1.98
N MET A 82 -9.19 -7.32 2.48
CA MET A 82 -9.71 -7.97 3.70
C MET A 82 -9.78 -9.49 3.56
N GLU A 83 -9.96 -10.00 2.34
CA GLU A 83 -9.94 -11.44 2.03
C GLU A 83 -8.55 -12.07 2.24
N GLN A 84 -7.48 -11.31 1.96
CA GLN A 84 -6.10 -11.76 2.11
C GLN A 84 -5.49 -11.45 3.48
N ALA A 85 -6.23 -10.75 4.36
CA ALA A 85 -5.69 -10.27 5.63
C ALA A 85 -5.24 -11.41 6.56
N GLN A 86 -5.99 -12.51 6.58
CA GLN A 86 -5.66 -13.67 7.42
C GLN A 86 -4.42 -14.40 6.90
N ASP A 87 -4.32 -14.60 5.58
CA ASP A 87 -3.17 -15.25 4.95
C ASP A 87 -1.90 -14.41 5.13
N ALA A 88 -2.02 -13.09 4.98
CA ALA A 88 -0.95 -12.13 5.23
C ALA A 88 -0.47 -12.20 6.69
N LYS A 89 -1.41 -12.22 7.65
CA LYS A 89 -1.10 -12.34 9.07
C LYS A 89 -0.35 -13.64 9.36
N VAL A 90 -0.90 -14.79 8.97
CA VAL A 90 -0.30 -16.11 9.25
C VAL A 90 1.09 -16.21 8.64
N SER A 91 1.26 -15.80 7.37
CA SER A 91 2.54 -15.91 6.68
C SER A 91 3.61 -15.05 7.36
N ILE A 92 3.27 -13.83 7.77
CA ILE A 92 4.18 -12.94 8.50
C ILE A 92 4.49 -13.49 9.90
N GLU A 93 3.48 -13.98 10.64
CA GLU A 93 3.71 -14.61 11.95
C GLU A 93 4.65 -15.80 11.84
N GLU A 94 4.48 -16.67 10.83
CA GLU A 94 5.35 -17.83 10.59
C GLU A 94 6.79 -17.46 10.23
N GLU A 95 6.98 -16.43 9.39
CA GLU A 95 8.31 -15.96 8.98
C GLU A 95 9.13 -15.39 10.16
N PHE A 96 8.47 -14.73 11.12
CA PHE A 96 9.13 -14.07 12.26
C PHE A 96 8.99 -14.82 13.59
N HIS A 97 8.27 -15.95 13.67
CA HIS A 97 8.09 -16.71 14.91
C HIS A 97 9.38 -17.26 15.54
N LYS A 98 10.45 -17.37 14.75
CA LYS A 98 11.73 -17.98 15.16
C LYS A 98 12.80 -16.98 15.59
N ASP A 99 12.48 -15.68 15.54
CA ASP A 99 13.38 -14.58 15.92
C ASP A 99 13.08 -14.09 17.35
#